data_AF-A0AAN8UCD3-F1
#
_entry.id   AF-A0AAN8UCD3-F1
#
_cell.length_a   1.000
_cell.length_b   1.000
_cell.length_c   1.000
_cell.angle_alpha   90.00
_cell.angle_beta   90.00
_cell.angle_gamma   90.00
#
_symmetry.space_group_name_H-M   'P 1'
#
loop_
_entity.id
_entity.type
_entity.pdbx_description
1 polymer ?
#
loop_
_entity_poly.entity_id
_entity_poly.type
_entity_poly.pdbx_seq_one_letter_code
_entity_poly.pdbx_strand_id
1 'polypeptide(L)'
;MITEDALPTYQTMFNRWDGVHDETGSSPCPWAIWTRAWTTEENHHGGLLRTYIYLSGRVDMMIIEKTLQYTIRAGMDNKTENNPYLGFMYTSFQERATFLSHGNMARLTKEAGDPVLAHICGTIAADEKRHENAYIKIVEKLLEVDPNATMLVIAHMIKKRIVMPMHLMCDGQDSNMYNNFSAISERLEVYTNCDYAEILEFFITRWKLEKLEGLTGEAKNAQDFVCKFPL
;
A
#
# COMPACT_ATOMS: atom_id res chain seq x y z
N MET A 1 1.99 10.93 5.72
CA MET A 1 3.16 11.81 5.50
C MET A 1 4.46 11.02 5.56
N ILE A 2 4.94 10.57 6.74
CA ILE A 2 6.23 9.84 6.82
C ILE A 2 6.26 8.62 5.89
N THR A 3 5.15 7.87 5.81
CA THR A 3 4.96 6.80 4.82
C THR A 3 5.24 7.30 3.40
N GLU A 4 4.50 8.32 2.92
CA GLU A 4 4.72 8.91 1.59
C GLU A 4 6.17 9.34 1.34
N ASP A 5 6.80 10.01 2.31
CA ASP A 5 8.16 10.51 2.15
C ASP A 5 9.21 9.39 2.16
N ALA A 6 8.86 8.17 2.55
CA ALA A 6 9.71 6.99 2.44
C ALA A 6 9.72 6.37 1.03
N LEU A 7 9.17 7.07 0.03
CA LEU A 7 9.08 6.71 -1.39
C LEU A 7 10.33 6.06 -2.02
N PRO A 8 11.58 6.47 -1.71
CA PRO A 8 12.76 5.78 -2.25
C PRO A 8 12.76 4.28 -1.95
N THR A 9 12.23 3.87 -0.79
CA THR A 9 12.07 2.46 -0.41
C THR A 9 11.10 1.75 -1.35
N TYR A 10 10.00 2.40 -1.72
CA TYR A 10 8.93 1.80 -2.53
C TYR A 10 9.33 1.67 -4.00
N GLN A 11 10.00 2.69 -4.56
CA GLN A 11 10.57 2.56 -5.90
C GLN A 11 11.65 1.46 -5.95
N THR A 12 12.47 1.36 -4.91
CA THR A 12 13.47 0.27 -4.77
C THR A 12 12.79 -1.10 -4.72
N MET A 13 11.66 -1.23 -4.03
CA MET A 13 10.87 -2.46 -3.99
C MET A 13 10.40 -2.88 -5.39
N PHE A 14 9.79 -1.97 -6.17
CA PHE A 14 9.41 -2.26 -7.57
C PHE A 14 10.61 -2.70 -8.42
N ASN A 15 11.72 -1.99 -8.30
CA ASN A 15 12.95 -2.26 -9.07
C ASN A 15 13.71 -3.51 -8.61
N ARG A 16 13.19 -4.26 -7.64
CA ARG A 16 13.71 -5.57 -7.26
C ARG A 16 12.89 -6.71 -7.84
N TRP A 17 11.71 -6.46 -8.42
CA TRP A 17 10.85 -7.54 -8.90
C TRP A 17 11.28 -8.04 -10.27
N ASP A 18 11.38 -9.35 -10.38
CA ASP A 18 11.81 -10.03 -11.59
C ASP A 18 10.84 -9.75 -12.75
N GLY A 19 11.41 -9.46 -13.92
CA GLY A 19 10.64 -9.22 -15.15
C GLY A 19 9.97 -7.84 -15.27
N VAL A 20 9.97 -7.02 -14.21
CA VAL A 20 9.33 -5.69 -14.21
C VAL A 20 10.25 -4.55 -13.76
N HIS A 21 11.44 -4.85 -13.25
CA HIS A 21 12.39 -3.85 -12.76
C HIS A 21 12.94 -2.94 -13.87
N ASP A 22 13.29 -1.71 -13.50
CA ASP A 22 14.02 -0.79 -14.38
C ASP A 22 15.52 -1.13 -14.41
N GLU A 23 15.97 -1.71 -15.52
CA GLU A 23 17.38 -2.13 -15.71
C GLU A 23 18.39 -0.98 -15.76
N THR A 24 17.97 0.22 -16.19
CA THR A 24 18.90 1.30 -16.53
C THR A 24 18.58 2.62 -15.82
N GLY A 25 17.47 2.69 -15.09
CA GLY A 25 16.91 3.94 -14.56
C GLY A 25 16.19 4.78 -15.63
N SER A 26 16.17 4.31 -16.88
CA SER A 26 15.50 4.96 -18.01
C SER A 26 15.01 3.95 -19.04
N SER A 27 14.82 2.69 -18.65
CA SER A 27 14.39 1.64 -19.56
C SER A 27 13.06 2.01 -20.24
N PRO A 28 12.92 1.78 -21.56
CA PRO A 28 11.68 2.04 -22.29
C PRO A 28 10.64 0.93 -22.07
N CYS A 29 10.94 -0.08 -21.24
CA CYS A 29 9.99 -1.11 -20.85
C CYS A 29 8.74 -0.47 -20.21
N PRO A 30 7.51 -0.88 -20.60
CA PRO A 30 6.28 -0.34 -20.02
C PRO A 30 6.22 -0.43 -18.49
N TRP A 31 6.78 -1.49 -17.90
CA TRP A 31 6.87 -1.64 -16.45
C TRP A 31 7.76 -0.59 -15.80
N ALA A 32 8.93 -0.34 -16.39
CA ALA A 32 9.85 0.69 -15.92
C ALA A 32 9.26 2.10 -16.10
N ILE A 33 8.55 2.35 -17.21
CA ILE A 33 7.81 3.59 -17.43
C ILE A 33 6.74 3.78 -16.35
N TRP A 34 5.94 2.76 -16.07
CA TRP A 34 4.94 2.79 -15.00
C TRP A 34 5.59 3.09 -13.64
N THR A 35 6.62 2.35 -13.25
CA THR A 35 7.30 2.54 -11.95
C THR A 35 7.80 3.97 -11.79
N ARG A 36 8.44 4.55 -12.82
CA ARG A 36 8.92 5.95 -12.76
C ARG A 36 7.77 6.97 -12.76
N ALA A 37 6.71 6.73 -13.53
CA ALA A 37 5.54 7.61 -13.59
C ALA A 37 4.76 7.60 -12.26
N TRP A 38 4.45 6.40 -11.73
CA TRP A 38 3.86 6.20 -10.41
C TRP A 38 4.70 6.91 -9.33
N THR A 39 6.01 6.68 -9.30
CA THR A 39 6.91 7.36 -8.33
C THR A 39 6.84 8.90 -8.46
N THR A 40 6.64 9.42 -9.68
CA THR A 40 6.52 10.87 -9.89
C THR A 40 5.22 11.40 -9.29
N GLU A 41 4.11 10.69 -9.45
CA GLU A 41 2.82 11.04 -8.84
C GLU A 41 2.90 10.99 -7.31
N GLU A 42 3.41 9.89 -6.76
CA GLU A 42 3.61 9.66 -5.31
C GLU A 42 4.46 10.73 -4.62
N ASN A 43 5.50 11.21 -5.30
CA ASN A 43 6.38 12.24 -4.74
C ASN A 43 5.61 13.53 -4.39
N HIS A 44 4.50 13.81 -5.07
CA HIS A 44 3.66 14.95 -4.75
C HIS A 44 2.92 14.80 -3.42
N HIS A 45 2.54 13.58 -3.02
CA HIS A 45 1.78 13.33 -1.80
C HIS A 45 2.58 13.71 -0.56
N GLY A 46 3.79 13.17 -0.45
CA GLY A 46 4.73 13.48 0.62
C GLY A 46 5.11 14.96 0.65
N GLY A 47 5.43 15.53 -0.52
CA GLY A 47 5.72 16.96 -0.65
C GLY A 47 4.59 17.87 -0.14
N LEU A 48 3.36 17.61 -0.54
CA LEU A 48 2.19 18.39 -0.14
C LEU A 48 1.91 18.28 1.36
N LEU A 49 1.89 17.05 1.89
CA LEU A 49 1.65 16.81 3.32
C LEU A 49 2.75 17.40 4.19
N ARG A 50 4.02 17.26 3.80
CA ARG A 50 5.17 17.81 4.52
C ARG A 50 5.09 19.33 4.59
N THR A 51 4.82 20.00 3.47
CA THR A 51 4.65 21.46 3.45
C THR A 51 3.48 21.90 4.32
N TYR A 52 2.34 21.20 4.26
CA TYR A 52 1.19 21.51 5.10
C TYR A 52 1.54 21.42 6.59
N ILE A 53 2.12 20.31 7.06
CA ILE A 53 2.42 20.14 8.49
C ILE A 53 3.51 21.11 8.97
N TYR A 54 4.49 21.45 8.12
CA TYR A 54 5.50 22.46 8.41
C TYR A 54 4.86 23.83 8.67
N LEU A 55 3.99 24.27 7.75
CA LEU A 55 3.32 25.57 7.85
C LEU A 55 2.27 25.61 8.98
N SER A 56 1.72 24.46 9.37
CA SER A 56 0.76 24.38 10.47
C SER A 56 1.32 24.85 11.81
N GLY A 57 2.64 24.71 12.03
CA GLY A 57 3.28 24.99 13.32
C GLY A 57 2.81 24.08 14.46
N ARG A 58 2.17 22.93 14.16
CA ARG A 58 1.57 22.03 15.16
C ARG A 58 2.44 20.84 15.55
N VAL A 59 3.51 20.57 14.80
CA VAL A 59 4.37 19.40 14.98
C VAL A 59 5.84 19.81 15.08
N ASP A 60 6.65 19.00 15.76
CA ASP A 60 8.10 19.16 15.79
C ASP A 60 8.71 18.56 14.51
N MET A 61 9.05 19.43 13.56
CA MET A 61 9.61 19.03 12.28
C MET A 61 10.98 18.35 12.40
N MET A 62 11.76 18.64 13.45
CA MET A 62 13.05 17.98 13.66
C MET A 62 12.84 16.50 13.98
N ILE A 63 11.86 16.17 14.82
CA ILE A 63 11.52 14.77 15.14
C ILE A 63 10.95 14.06 13.90
N ILE A 64 10.11 14.74 13.11
CA ILE A 64 9.55 14.19 11.88
C ILE A 64 10.67 13.85 10.87
N GLU A 65 11.59 14.78 10.60
CA GLU A 65 12.71 14.57 9.68
C GLU A 65 13.66 13.47 10.17
N LYS A 66 13.94 13.42 11.47
CA LYS A 66 14.73 12.35 12.09
C LYS A 66 14.06 10.99 11.91
N THR A 67 12.75 10.91 12.17
CA THR A 67 11.96 9.67 12.01
C THR A 67 11.98 9.20 10.55
N LEU A 68 11.83 10.12 9.61
CA LEU A 68 11.93 9.83 8.17
C LEU A 68 13.31 9.26 7.82
N GLN A 69 14.39 9.87 8.33
CA GLN A 69 15.75 9.40 8.10
C GLN A 69 15.96 7.97 8.63
N TYR A 70 15.50 7.65 9.84
CA TYR A 70 15.57 6.30 10.38
C TYR A 70 14.75 5.31 9.57
N THR A 71 13.55 5.72 9.15
CA THR A 71 12.65 4.89 8.35
C THR A 71 13.27 4.51 7.02
N ILE A 72 13.73 5.49 6.23
CA ILE A 72 14.34 5.23 4.92
C ILE A 72 15.59 4.36 5.09
N ARG A 73 16.39 4.62 6.13
CA ARG A 73 17.58 3.82 6.44
C ARG A 73 17.24 2.37 6.81
N ALA A 74 16.16 2.15 7.57
CA ALA A 74 15.70 0.82 7.94
C ALA A 74 15.15 0.07 6.72
N GLY A 75 14.55 0.79 5.77
CA GLY A 75 13.86 0.24 4.63
C GLY A 75 12.63 -0.56 5.06
N MET A 76 12.26 -1.55 4.24
CA MET A 76 11.12 -2.40 4.49
C MET A 76 11.39 -3.80 3.92
N ASP A 77 11.00 -4.85 4.66
CA ASP A 77 10.82 -6.19 4.12
C ASP A 77 9.32 -6.52 4.00
N ASN A 78 8.79 -6.43 2.78
CA ASN A 78 7.41 -6.78 2.47
C ASN A 78 7.23 -8.28 2.13
N LYS A 79 8.30 -9.08 2.21
CA LYS A 79 8.29 -10.52 1.93
C LYS A 79 7.73 -10.89 0.55
N THR A 80 7.94 -10.01 -0.44
CA THR A 80 7.53 -10.28 -1.83
C THR A 80 8.53 -11.11 -2.61
N GLU A 81 9.69 -11.43 -2.04
CA GLU A 81 10.63 -12.43 -2.57
C GLU A 81 11.06 -12.18 -4.03
N ASN A 82 11.19 -10.89 -4.40
CA ASN A 82 11.46 -10.46 -5.79
C ASN A 82 10.38 -10.90 -6.81
N ASN A 83 9.26 -11.46 -6.36
CA ASN A 83 8.23 -12.04 -7.19
C ASN A 83 7.16 -10.97 -7.54
N PRO A 84 6.96 -10.65 -8.83
CA PRO A 84 5.97 -9.65 -9.24
C PRO A 84 4.53 -10.04 -8.90
N TYR A 85 4.19 -11.33 -8.80
CA TYR A 85 2.84 -11.75 -8.38
C TYR A 85 2.57 -11.33 -6.93
N LEU A 86 3.51 -11.62 -6.02
CA LEU A 86 3.42 -11.17 -4.63
C LEU A 86 3.45 -9.65 -4.55
N GLY A 87 4.30 -9.02 -5.38
CA GLY A 87 4.42 -7.57 -5.49
C GLY A 87 3.14 -6.85 -5.86
N PHE A 88 2.51 -7.23 -6.98
CA PHE A 88 1.28 -6.58 -7.44
C PHE A 88 0.06 -6.89 -6.57
N MET A 89 0.05 -8.05 -5.90
CA MET A 89 -0.91 -8.34 -4.85
C MET A 89 -0.73 -7.44 -3.63
N TYR A 90 0.52 -7.25 -3.20
CA TYR A 90 0.87 -6.36 -2.10
C TYR A 90 0.48 -4.91 -2.41
N THR A 91 0.82 -4.39 -3.60
CA THR A 91 0.51 -3.00 -3.96
C THR A 91 -0.98 -2.78 -4.16
N SER A 92 -1.70 -3.72 -4.78
CA SER A 92 -3.17 -3.63 -4.86
C SER A 92 -3.79 -3.41 -3.47
N PHE A 93 -3.32 -4.16 -2.48
CA PHE A 93 -3.79 -4.02 -1.10
C PHE A 93 -3.40 -2.67 -0.50
N GLN A 94 -2.13 -2.28 -0.61
CA GLN A 94 -1.62 -1.04 -0.01
C GLN A 94 -2.29 0.20 -0.59
N GLU A 95 -2.46 0.29 -1.91
CA GLU A 95 -3.13 1.43 -2.55
C GLU A 95 -4.59 1.58 -2.08
N ARG A 96 -5.27 0.45 -1.85
CA ARG A 96 -6.62 0.50 -1.30
C ARG A 96 -6.62 0.94 0.17
N ALA A 97 -5.62 0.51 0.94
CA ALA A 97 -5.46 0.92 2.33
C ALA A 97 -5.15 2.41 2.45
N THR A 98 -4.28 2.96 1.60
CA THR A 98 -3.97 4.40 1.57
C THR A 98 -5.17 5.20 1.05
N PHE A 99 -5.89 4.73 0.02
CA PHE A 99 -7.15 5.32 -0.43
C PHE A 99 -8.15 5.50 0.72
N LEU A 100 -8.40 4.43 1.49
CA LEU A 100 -9.31 4.48 2.64
C LEU A 100 -8.78 5.41 3.74
N SER A 101 -7.50 5.31 4.07
CA SER A 101 -6.87 6.11 5.11
C SER A 101 -6.94 7.61 4.81
N HIS A 102 -6.57 8.01 3.58
CA HIS A 102 -6.64 9.40 3.14
C HIS A 102 -8.08 9.89 3.01
N GLY A 103 -9.00 9.04 2.54
CA GLY A 103 -10.44 9.35 2.48
C GLY A 103 -11.04 9.60 3.87
N ASN A 104 -10.72 8.76 4.84
CA ASN A 104 -11.16 8.91 6.23
C ASN A 104 -10.56 10.18 6.86
N MET A 105 -9.27 10.44 6.65
CA MET A 105 -8.62 11.69 7.06
C MET A 105 -9.29 12.93 6.44
N ALA A 106 -9.67 12.88 5.16
CA ALA A 106 -10.36 13.98 4.49
C ALA A 106 -11.71 14.31 5.15
N ARG A 107 -12.47 13.27 5.56
CA ARG A 107 -13.73 13.44 6.29
C ARG A 107 -13.50 14.03 7.68
N LEU A 108 -12.58 13.46 8.46
CA LEU A 108 -12.27 13.92 9.82
C LEU A 108 -11.82 15.38 9.85
N THR A 109 -10.95 15.76 8.92
CA THR A 109 -10.40 17.12 8.85
C THR A 109 -11.44 18.14 8.40
N LYS A 110 -12.36 17.74 7.50
CA LYS A 110 -13.52 18.55 7.13
C LYS A 110 -14.45 18.80 8.32
N GLU A 111 -14.75 17.76 9.09
CA GLU A 111 -15.59 17.86 10.31
C GLU A 111 -14.91 18.71 11.40
N ALA A 112 -13.58 18.65 11.50
CA ALA A 112 -12.79 19.49 12.38
C ALA A 112 -12.65 20.96 11.91
N GLY A 113 -13.25 21.33 10.77
CA GLY A 113 -13.26 22.69 10.25
C GLY A 113 -12.02 23.08 9.44
N ASP A 114 -11.24 22.11 8.95
CA ASP A 114 -10.11 22.36 8.04
C ASP A 114 -10.43 21.88 6.61
N PRO A 115 -11.06 22.73 5.77
CA PRO A 115 -11.38 22.38 4.39
C PRO A 115 -10.15 22.25 3.49
N VAL A 116 -9.01 22.86 3.86
CA VAL A 116 -7.78 22.80 3.05
C VAL A 116 -7.13 21.43 3.19
N LEU A 117 -6.95 20.97 4.44
CA LEU A 117 -6.42 19.64 4.69
C LEU A 117 -7.36 18.55 4.16
N ALA A 118 -8.68 18.75 4.27
CA ALA A 118 -9.66 17.85 3.67
C ALA A 118 -9.48 17.72 2.15
N HIS A 119 -9.25 18.83 1.47
CA HIS A 119 -9.01 18.84 0.02
C HIS A 119 -7.68 18.17 -0.35
N ILE A 120 -6.62 18.41 0.44
CA ILE A 120 -5.32 17.75 0.27
C ILE A 120 -5.47 16.23 0.37
N CYS A 121 -6.04 15.73 1.47
CA CYS A 121 -6.26 14.30 1.69
C CYS A 121 -7.15 13.68 0.61
N GLY A 122 -8.23 14.37 0.20
CA GLY A 122 -9.13 13.89 -0.85
C GLY A 122 -8.46 13.84 -2.24
N THR A 123 -7.53 14.74 -2.51
CA THR A 123 -6.76 14.75 -3.78
C THR A 123 -5.79 13.57 -3.82
N ILE A 124 -5.06 13.33 -2.72
CA ILE A 124 -4.17 12.17 -2.60
C ILE A 124 -4.98 10.88 -2.76
N ALA A 125 -6.10 10.72 -2.03
CA ALA A 125 -6.98 9.56 -2.16
C ALA A 125 -7.44 9.31 -3.61
N ALA A 126 -7.65 10.36 -4.41
CA ALA A 126 -8.04 10.21 -5.80
C ALA A 126 -6.92 9.60 -6.67
N ASP A 127 -5.66 9.90 -6.36
CA ASP A 127 -4.50 9.29 -7.00
C ASP A 127 -4.39 7.81 -6.61
N GLU A 128 -4.46 7.49 -5.30
CA GLU A 128 -4.42 6.12 -4.79
C GLU A 128 -5.47 5.24 -5.47
N LYS A 129 -6.67 5.79 -5.70
CA LYS A 129 -7.74 5.06 -6.38
C LYS A 129 -7.39 4.72 -7.82
N ARG A 130 -6.65 5.57 -8.52
CA ARG A 130 -6.17 5.28 -9.89
C ARG A 130 -5.07 4.22 -9.87
N HIS A 131 -4.15 4.29 -8.90
CA HIS A 131 -3.09 3.30 -8.73
C HIS A 131 -3.65 1.92 -8.35
N GLU A 132 -4.59 1.87 -7.39
CA GLU A 132 -5.37 0.67 -7.04
C GLU A 132 -5.98 0.04 -8.30
N ASN A 133 -6.65 0.84 -9.13
CA ASN A 133 -7.27 0.35 -10.35
C ASN A 133 -6.25 -0.19 -11.38
N ALA A 134 -5.04 0.36 -11.44
CA ALA A 134 -3.98 -0.14 -12.31
C ALA A 134 -3.48 -1.51 -11.82
N TYR A 135 -3.18 -1.65 -10.53
CA TYR A 135 -2.70 -2.93 -9.97
C TYR A 135 -3.78 -4.02 -9.97
N ILE A 136 -5.05 -3.66 -9.72
CA ILE A 136 -6.18 -4.58 -9.88
C ILE A 136 -6.18 -5.21 -11.28
N LYS A 137 -6.01 -4.41 -12.33
CA LYS A 137 -6.01 -4.90 -13.71
C LYS A 137 -4.84 -5.82 -14.01
N ILE A 138 -3.68 -5.56 -13.40
CA ILE A 138 -2.52 -6.44 -13.52
C ILE A 138 -2.83 -7.80 -12.90
N VAL A 139 -3.34 -7.83 -11.67
CA VAL A 139 -3.72 -9.09 -10.99
C VAL A 139 -4.86 -9.80 -11.72
N GLU A 140 -5.86 -9.08 -12.23
CA GLU A 140 -6.91 -9.65 -13.10
C GLU A 140 -6.28 -10.38 -14.28
N LYS A 141 -5.30 -9.75 -14.94
CA LYS A 141 -4.63 -10.38 -16.07
C LYS A 141 -3.83 -11.61 -15.66
N LEU A 142 -3.17 -11.58 -14.50
CA LEU A 142 -2.45 -12.73 -13.94
C LEU A 142 -3.40 -13.90 -13.63
N LEU A 143 -4.61 -13.62 -13.10
CA LEU A 143 -5.65 -14.64 -12.90
C LEU A 143 -6.16 -15.24 -14.21
N GLU A 144 -6.15 -14.49 -15.32
CA GLU A 144 -6.52 -15.02 -16.63
C GLU A 144 -5.43 -15.93 -17.22
N VAL A 145 -4.16 -15.54 -17.12
CA VAL A 145 -3.06 -16.22 -17.83
C VAL A 145 -2.38 -17.30 -16.99
N ASP A 146 -2.36 -17.15 -15.66
CA ASP A 146 -1.80 -18.10 -14.71
C ASP A 146 -2.66 -18.18 -13.44
N PRO A 147 -3.89 -18.72 -13.55
CA PRO A 147 -4.84 -18.78 -12.45
C PRO A 147 -4.32 -19.58 -11.25
N ASN A 148 -3.57 -20.65 -11.49
CA ASN A 148 -3.07 -21.52 -10.42
C ASN A 148 -2.01 -20.81 -9.57
N ALA A 149 -0.97 -20.24 -10.19
CA ALA A 149 0.08 -19.54 -9.44
C ALA A 149 -0.48 -18.30 -8.74
N THR A 150 -1.34 -17.53 -9.43
CA THR A 150 -1.92 -16.31 -8.86
C THR A 150 -2.79 -16.61 -7.64
N MET A 151 -3.58 -17.71 -7.66
CA MET A 151 -4.39 -18.12 -6.51
C MET A 151 -3.53 -18.52 -5.30
N LEU A 152 -2.41 -19.23 -5.53
CA LEU A 152 -1.46 -19.58 -4.47
C LEU A 152 -0.84 -18.34 -3.84
N VAL A 153 -0.48 -17.35 -4.65
CA VAL A 153 0.06 -16.06 -4.20
C VAL A 153 -0.95 -15.30 -3.35
N ILE A 154 -2.22 -15.21 -3.78
CA ILE A 154 -3.29 -14.56 -3.00
C ILE A 154 -3.42 -15.23 -1.63
N ALA A 155 -3.51 -16.56 -1.59
CA ALA A 155 -3.59 -17.30 -0.33
C ALA A 155 -2.35 -17.12 0.55
N HIS A 156 -1.17 -17.07 -0.06
CA HIS A 156 0.10 -16.83 0.64
C HIS A 156 0.10 -15.47 1.35
N MET A 157 -0.30 -14.41 0.65
CA MET A 157 -0.37 -13.06 1.20
C MET A 157 -1.36 -12.95 2.35
N ILE A 158 -2.55 -13.56 2.22
CA ILE A 158 -3.55 -13.62 3.30
C ILE A 158 -2.99 -14.36 4.53
N LYS A 159 -2.33 -15.51 4.33
CA LYS A 159 -1.71 -16.28 5.43
C LYS A 159 -0.60 -15.52 6.15
N LYS A 160 0.28 -14.84 5.42
CA LYS A 160 1.41 -14.09 6.00
C LYS A 160 0.99 -12.74 6.60
N ARG A 161 -0.25 -12.29 6.33
CA ARG A 161 -0.75 -10.93 6.53
C ARG A 161 0.01 -9.90 5.72
N ILE A 162 -0.69 -8.87 5.28
CA ILE A 162 -0.05 -7.76 4.57
C ILE A 162 0.70 -6.90 5.60
N VAL A 163 2.01 -6.81 5.44
CA VAL A 163 2.88 -6.00 6.29
C VAL A 163 2.74 -4.53 5.90
N MET A 164 2.51 -3.62 6.86
CA MET A 164 2.50 -2.19 6.54
C MET A 164 3.91 -1.68 6.21
N PRO A 165 4.06 -0.73 5.26
CA PRO A 165 5.36 -0.23 4.85
C PRO A 165 6.23 0.33 5.98
N MET A 166 5.58 0.92 6.98
CA MET A 166 6.22 1.62 8.10
C MET A 166 6.37 0.78 9.37
N HIS A 167 6.28 -0.55 9.28
CA HIS A 167 6.36 -1.43 10.46
C HIS A 167 7.68 -1.32 11.26
N LEU A 168 8.73 -0.72 10.67
CA LEU A 168 10.02 -0.44 11.31
C LEU A 168 10.20 1.04 11.72
N MET A 169 9.12 1.83 11.74
CA MET A 169 9.17 3.26 12.11
C MET A 169 9.76 3.46 13.51
N CYS A 170 10.70 4.40 13.63
CA CYS A 170 11.39 4.76 14.88
C CYS A 170 11.89 6.21 14.83
N ASP A 171 11.77 6.94 15.91
CA ASP A 171 12.26 8.32 16.09
C ASP A 171 13.66 8.39 16.77
N GLY A 172 14.25 7.22 17.03
CA GLY A 172 15.50 7.04 17.77
C GLY A 172 15.33 6.97 19.29
N GLN A 173 14.10 6.97 19.82
CA GLN A 173 13.79 6.83 21.24
C GLN A 173 12.74 5.75 21.50
N ASP A 174 11.62 5.78 20.77
CA ASP A 174 10.51 4.83 20.91
C ASP A 174 10.64 3.68 19.90
N SER A 175 11.00 2.50 20.39
CA SER A 175 11.06 1.29 19.57
C SER A 175 9.68 0.71 19.24
N ASN A 176 8.61 1.20 19.87
CA ASN A 176 7.21 0.78 19.64
C ASN A 176 6.41 1.82 18.85
N MET A 177 7.08 2.80 18.23
CA MET A 177 6.45 3.94 17.58
C MET A 177 5.37 3.55 16.56
N TYR A 178 5.62 2.53 15.74
CA TYR A 178 4.62 2.02 14.78
C TYR A 178 3.34 1.52 15.47
N ASN A 179 3.47 0.75 16.55
CA ASN A 179 2.31 0.23 17.28
C ASN A 179 1.51 1.35 17.95
N ASN A 180 2.20 2.35 18.51
CA ASN A 180 1.57 3.53 19.10
C ASN A 180 0.82 4.35 18.04
N PHE A 181 1.43 4.56 16.86
CA PHE A 181 0.79 5.21 15.72
C PHE A 181 -0.44 4.42 15.24
N SER A 182 -0.31 3.10 15.06
CA SER A 182 -1.40 2.23 14.61
C SER A 182 -2.58 2.26 15.58
N ALA A 183 -2.33 2.24 16.89
CA ALA A 183 -3.39 2.31 17.90
C ALA A 183 -4.14 3.65 17.88
N ILE A 184 -3.44 4.76 17.59
CA ILE A 184 -4.09 6.07 17.42
C ILE A 184 -4.91 6.10 16.13
N SER A 185 -4.35 5.59 15.02
CA SER A 185 -5.05 5.50 13.72
C SER A 185 -6.34 4.70 13.84
N GLU A 186 -6.31 3.57 14.55
CA GLU A 186 -7.48 2.73 14.78
C GLU A 186 -8.51 3.42 15.68
N ARG A 187 -8.08 4.05 16.78
CA ARG A 187 -8.99 4.79 17.68
C ARG A 187 -9.67 5.98 17.01
N LEU A 188 -9.01 6.61 16.04
CA LEU A 188 -9.55 7.73 15.27
C LEU A 188 -10.32 7.28 14.02
N GLU A 189 -10.48 5.98 13.81
CA GLU A 189 -11.17 5.40 12.63
C GLU A 189 -10.56 5.88 11.30
N VAL A 190 -9.24 6.13 11.28
CA VAL A 190 -8.51 6.46 10.05
C VAL A 190 -8.25 5.19 9.26
N TYR A 191 -7.75 4.15 9.94
CA TYR A 191 -7.56 2.82 9.40
C TYR A 191 -7.62 1.81 10.55
N THR A 192 -8.50 0.83 10.42
CA THR A 192 -8.88 -0.13 11.45
C THR A 192 -8.68 -1.57 10.98
N ASN A 193 -8.84 -2.53 11.90
CA ASN A 193 -8.88 -3.95 11.52
C ASN A 193 -10.10 -4.29 10.64
N CYS A 194 -11.21 -3.55 10.77
CA CYS A 194 -12.37 -3.71 9.90
C CYS A 194 -12.04 -3.29 8.47
N ASP A 195 -11.31 -2.18 8.27
CA ASP A 195 -10.90 -1.75 6.94
C ASP A 195 -10.01 -2.82 6.27
N TYR A 196 -9.09 -3.44 7.02
CA TYR A 196 -8.26 -4.54 6.52
C TYR A 196 -9.13 -5.71 6.01
N ALA A 197 -10.14 -6.11 6.78
CA ALA A 197 -11.08 -7.17 6.44
C ALA A 197 -11.89 -6.81 5.18
N GLU A 198 -12.43 -5.59 5.11
CA GLU A 198 -13.19 -5.08 3.97
C GLU A 198 -12.35 -5.01 2.68
N ILE A 199 -11.05 -4.69 2.79
CA ILE A 199 -10.13 -4.72 1.66
C ILE A 199 -10.00 -6.13 1.10
N LEU A 200 -9.85 -7.14 1.97
CA LEU A 200 -9.79 -8.54 1.55
C LEU A 200 -11.09 -8.98 0.86
N GLU A 201 -12.24 -8.69 1.46
CA GLU A 201 -13.56 -9.01 0.87
C GLU A 201 -13.73 -8.34 -0.50
N PHE A 202 -13.31 -7.08 -0.60
CA PHE A 202 -13.34 -6.34 -1.85
C PHE A 202 -12.54 -7.07 -2.94
N PHE A 203 -11.32 -7.54 -2.66
CA PHE A 203 -10.51 -8.23 -3.67
C PHE A 203 -11.04 -9.62 -4.02
N ILE A 204 -11.54 -10.37 -3.04
CA ILE A 204 -12.22 -11.65 -3.27
C ILE A 204 -13.38 -11.47 -4.26
N THR A 205 -14.19 -10.42 -4.04
CA THR A 205 -15.34 -10.09 -4.89
C THR A 205 -14.92 -9.51 -6.24
N ARG A 206 -13.98 -8.55 -6.25
CA ARG A 206 -13.54 -7.80 -7.43
C ARG A 206 -12.93 -8.72 -8.48
N TRP A 207 -12.13 -9.68 -8.05
CA TRP A 207 -11.51 -10.69 -8.91
C TRP A 207 -12.36 -11.96 -9.06
N LYS A 208 -13.55 -11.99 -8.44
CA LYS A 208 -14.50 -13.10 -8.52
C LYS A 208 -13.84 -14.44 -8.16
N LEU A 209 -13.01 -14.44 -7.10
CA LEU A 209 -12.17 -15.58 -6.78
C LEU A 209 -12.98 -16.85 -6.54
N GLU A 210 -14.18 -16.76 -5.98
CA GLU A 210 -15.09 -17.91 -5.80
C GLU A 210 -15.53 -18.58 -7.10
N LYS A 211 -15.62 -17.81 -8.17
CA LYS A 211 -16.10 -18.25 -9.50
C LYS A 211 -14.95 -18.69 -10.41
N LEU A 212 -13.72 -18.70 -9.90
CA LEU A 212 -12.57 -19.12 -10.69
C LEU A 212 -12.62 -20.64 -10.89
N GLU A 213 -12.64 -21.06 -12.15
CA GLU A 213 -12.68 -22.47 -12.56
C GLU A 213 -11.31 -22.93 -13.10
N GLY A 214 -11.14 -24.24 -13.30
CA GLY A 214 -9.91 -24.80 -13.88
C GLY A 214 -8.69 -24.80 -12.94
N LEU A 215 -8.87 -24.51 -11.65
CA LEU A 215 -7.83 -24.63 -10.64
C LEU A 215 -7.54 -26.10 -10.32
N THR A 216 -6.26 -26.40 -10.11
CA THR A 216 -5.77 -27.77 -9.86
C THR A 216 -5.17 -27.88 -8.46
N GLY A 217 -5.34 -29.05 -7.83
CA GLY A 217 -4.66 -29.43 -6.59
C GLY A 217 -4.61 -28.34 -5.51
N GLU A 218 -3.40 -27.86 -5.22
CA GLU A 218 -3.14 -26.85 -4.18
C GLU A 218 -3.83 -25.51 -4.45
N ALA A 219 -3.98 -25.10 -5.71
CA ALA A 219 -4.62 -23.83 -6.04
C ALA A 219 -6.13 -23.85 -5.73
N LYS A 220 -6.78 -25.01 -5.87
CA LYS A 220 -8.19 -25.17 -5.46
C LYS A 220 -8.33 -25.09 -3.93
N ASN A 221 -7.41 -25.71 -3.19
CA ASN A 221 -7.38 -25.59 -1.73
C ASN A 221 -7.10 -24.15 -1.27
N ALA A 222 -6.23 -23.43 -2.00
CA ALA A 222 -5.96 -22.03 -1.76
C ALA A 222 -7.20 -21.16 -1.99
N GLN A 223 -7.93 -21.36 -3.08
CA GLN A 223 -9.21 -20.68 -3.34
C GLN A 223 -10.21 -20.91 -2.20
N ASP A 224 -10.40 -22.17 -1.77
CA ASP A 224 -11.31 -22.50 -0.68
C ASP A 224 -10.90 -21.83 0.63
N PHE A 225 -9.60 -21.78 0.95
CA PHE A 225 -9.07 -21.08 2.11
C PHE A 225 -9.35 -19.58 2.04
N VAL A 226 -9.08 -18.95 0.89
CA VAL A 226 -9.24 -17.50 0.70
C VAL A 226 -10.71 -17.09 0.81
N CYS A 227 -11.61 -17.81 0.14
CA CYS A 227 -13.03 -17.44 0.09
C CYS A 227 -13.78 -17.77 1.39
N LYS A 228 -13.24 -18.65 2.23
CA LYS A 228 -13.80 -19.00 3.55
C LYS A 228 -13.03 -18.38 4.70
N PHE A 229 -12.05 -17.51 4.41
CA PHE A 229 -11.24 -16.90 5.45
C PHE A 229 -12.15 -16.04 6.33
N PRO A 230 -12.16 -16.24 7.66
CA PRO A 230 -12.93 -15.39 8.54
C PRO A 230 -12.28 -14.00 8.55
N LEU A 231 -13.05 -13.03 8.05
CA LEU A 231 -12.68 -11.62 7.97
C LEU A 231 -13.06 -10.89 9.26
#